data_AF-A0A7W9DMZ0-F1
#
_entry.id   AF-A0A7W9DMZ0-F1
#
_cell.length_a   1.000
_cell.length_b   1.000
_cell.length_c   1.000
_cell.angle_alpha   90.00
_cell.angle_beta   90.00
_cell.angle_gamma   90.00
#
_symmetry.space_group_name_H-M   'P 1'
#
loop_
_entity.id
_entity.type
_entity.pdbx_description
1 polymer ?
#
loop_
_entity_poly.entity_id
_entity_poly.type
_entity_poly.pdbx_seq_one_letter_code
_entity_poly.pdbx_strand_id
1 'polypeptide(L)'
;MAELNYGNSAGQIEAHGTAELFLMKIGIEVIASKKYTQDHELLISATPKYIDADADFIEKYILPTDKMIAKADKKQFIKQRYAELFKYQTKPPQWIQHPDWLIKNDKPLFFLGQFEIKNCNLFNDDGRIYLFIDTGTGAVETVKQFY
;
A
#
# COMPACT_ATOMS: atom_id res chain seq x y z
N MET A 1 -9.02 17.59 -12.20
CA MET A 1 -7.57 17.36 -12.13
C MET A 1 -7.26 17.03 -10.69
N ALA A 2 -6.69 15.87 -10.40
CA ALA A 2 -6.23 15.58 -9.04
C ALA A 2 -5.07 16.53 -8.72
N GLU A 3 -5.13 17.23 -7.60
CA GLU A 3 -3.98 18.03 -7.14
C GLU A 3 -2.84 17.08 -6.79
N LEU A 4 -1.67 17.31 -7.39
CA LEU A 4 -0.46 16.55 -7.09
C LEU A 4 0.02 16.94 -5.68
N ASN A 5 -0.04 15.99 -4.75
CA ASN A 5 0.50 16.19 -3.41
C ASN A 5 2.03 15.98 -3.42
N TYR A 6 2.79 17.07 -3.51
CA TYR A 6 4.26 17.03 -3.49
C TYR A 6 4.86 16.68 -2.12
N GLY A 7 4.03 16.53 -1.08
CA GLY A 7 4.45 16.16 0.27
C GLY A 7 4.79 14.69 0.44
N ASN A 8 4.37 13.80 -0.49
CA ASN A 8 4.62 12.36 -0.41
C ASN A 8 5.53 11.85 -1.53
N SER A 9 6.11 10.67 -1.34
CA SER A 9 7.07 10.07 -2.28
C SER A 9 6.52 9.85 -3.69
N ALA A 10 5.22 9.52 -3.85
CA ALA A 10 4.60 9.33 -5.15
C ALA A 10 4.53 10.64 -5.95
N GLY A 11 4.06 11.72 -5.33
CA GLY A 11 4.02 13.05 -5.96
C GLY A 11 5.41 13.60 -6.28
N GLN A 12 6.42 13.28 -5.46
CA GLN A 12 7.82 13.64 -5.75
C GLN A 12 8.35 12.91 -6.99
N ILE A 13 8.07 11.62 -7.16
CA ILE A 13 8.49 10.84 -8.34
C ILE A 13 7.84 11.42 -9.61
N GLU A 14 6.54 11.69 -9.56
CA GLU A 14 5.80 12.23 -10.71
C GLU A 14 6.28 13.64 -11.10
N ALA A 15 6.56 14.48 -10.12
CA ALA A 15 7.16 15.81 -10.34
C ALA A 15 8.55 15.70 -10.98
N HIS A 16 9.41 14.81 -10.45
CA HIS A 16 10.74 14.59 -10.98
C HIS A 16 10.71 14.05 -12.42
N GLY A 17 9.84 13.07 -12.72
CA GLY A 17 9.69 12.54 -14.08
C GLY A 17 9.17 13.58 -15.06
N THR A 18 8.21 14.40 -14.64
CA THR A 18 7.68 15.49 -15.48
C THR A 18 8.75 16.54 -15.78
N ALA A 19 9.55 16.93 -14.79
CA ALA A 19 10.65 17.88 -14.97
C ALA A 19 11.76 17.33 -15.88
N GLU A 20 12.09 16.05 -15.77
CA GLU A 20 13.05 15.38 -16.64
C GLU A 20 12.58 15.39 -18.11
N LEU A 21 11.33 15.01 -18.37
CA LEU A 21 10.75 15.03 -19.71
C LEU A 21 10.74 16.45 -20.31
N PHE A 22 10.46 17.46 -19.50
CA PHE A 22 10.49 18.86 -19.92
C PHE A 22 11.91 19.32 -20.29
N LEU A 23 12.90 19.02 -19.44
CA LEU A 23 14.30 19.39 -19.67
C LEU A 23 14.88 18.70 -20.91
N MET A 24 14.59 17.41 -21.10
CA MET A 24 14.96 16.68 -22.33
C MET A 24 14.32 17.30 -23.57
N LYS A 25 13.05 17.72 -23.48
CA LYS A 25 12.34 18.36 -24.60
C LYS A 25 12.95 19.70 -25.01
N ILE A 26 13.52 20.45 -24.07
CA ILE A 26 14.19 21.73 -24.36
C ILE A 26 15.71 21.57 -24.64
N GLY A 27 16.19 20.33 -24.79
CA GLY A 27 17.57 20.05 -25.19
C GLY A 27 18.60 20.11 -24.05
N ILE A 28 18.16 20.10 -22.80
CA ILE A 28 19.06 20.01 -21.64
C ILE A 28 19.28 18.54 -21.31
N GLU A 29 20.54 18.13 -21.27
CA GLU A 29 20.95 16.79 -20.87
C GLU A 29 20.73 16.61 -19.36
N VAL A 30 19.81 15.73 -18.98
CA VAL A 30 19.46 15.47 -17.57
C VAL A 30 20.24 14.27 -17.05
N ILE A 31 21.09 14.48 -16.05
CA ILE A 31 21.63 13.38 -15.24
C ILE A 31 20.64 13.13 -14.11
N ALA A 32 19.64 12.29 -14.37
CA ALA A 32 18.61 11.99 -13.39
C ALA A 32 19.20 11.30 -12.15
N SER A 33 18.89 11.83 -10.98
CA SER A 33 19.21 11.17 -9.71
C SER A 33 18.39 9.89 -9.58
N LYS A 34 19.06 8.74 -9.61
CA LYS A 34 18.41 7.43 -9.41
C LYS A 34 17.88 7.22 -8.00
N LYS A 35 18.11 8.15 -7.07
CA LYS A 35 17.79 8.00 -5.64
C LYS A 35 16.30 7.77 -5.40
N TYR A 36 15.43 8.59 -5.98
CA TYR A 36 13.99 8.50 -5.77
C TYR A 36 13.40 7.23 -6.38
N THR A 37 13.87 6.85 -7.57
CA THR A 37 13.52 5.57 -8.20
C THR A 37 13.96 4.38 -7.34
N GLN A 38 15.18 4.41 -6.82
CA GLN A 38 15.71 3.34 -5.96
C GLN A 38 14.98 3.23 -4.62
N ASP A 39 14.57 4.36 -4.03
CA ASP A 39 13.77 4.40 -2.81
C ASP A 39 12.35 3.86 -3.06
N HIS A 40 11.75 4.18 -4.20
CA HIS A 40 10.45 3.66 -4.61
C HIS A 40 10.48 2.16 -4.90
N GLU A 41 11.48 1.68 -5.65
CA GLU A 41 11.71 0.26 -5.88
C GLU A 41 11.92 -0.51 -4.57
N LEU A 42 12.64 0.11 -3.62
CA LEU A 42 12.83 -0.48 -2.29
C LEU A 42 11.49 -0.65 -1.58
N LEU A 43 10.65 0.39 -1.57
CA LEU A 43 9.31 0.38 -0.99
C LEU A 43 8.43 -0.70 -1.62
N ILE A 44 8.35 -0.76 -2.95
CA ILE A 44 7.60 -1.81 -3.67
C ILE A 44 8.12 -3.20 -3.27
N SER A 45 9.44 -3.40 -3.23
CA SER A 45 10.04 -4.69 -2.87
C SER A 45 9.85 -5.11 -1.40
N ALA A 46 9.46 -4.17 -0.54
CA ALA A 46 9.23 -4.38 0.88
C ALA A 46 7.73 -4.51 1.20
N THR A 47 6.86 -3.96 0.35
CA THR A 47 5.41 -3.96 0.54
C THR A 47 4.84 -5.36 0.32
N PRO A 48 4.10 -5.93 1.30
CA PRO A 48 3.41 -7.19 1.09
C PRO A 48 2.36 -7.08 -0.02
N LYS A 49 2.31 -8.07 -0.91
CA LYS A 49 1.40 -8.09 -2.08
C LYS A 49 -0.10 -8.00 -1.75
N TYR A 50 -0.46 -8.28 -0.51
CA TYR A 50 -1.84 -8.28 -0.01
C TYR A 50 -2.22 -6.97 0.69
N ILE A 51 -1.38 -5.94 0.60
CA ILE A 51 -1.60 -4.60 1.18
C ILE A 51 -1.42 -3.58 0.05
N ASP A 52 -2.38 -2.68 -0.06
CA ASP A 52 -2.29 -1.48 -0.89
C ASP A 52 -2.79 -0.30 -0.03
N ALA A 53 -1.83 0.40 0.59
CA ALA A 53 -2.12 1.56 1.42
C ALA A 53 -1.80 2.83 0.63
N ASP A 54 -2.56 3.88 0.84
CA ASP A 54 -2.32 5.15 0.14
C ASP A 54 -0.97 5.77 0.52
N ALA A 55 -0.48 6.66 -0.34
CA ALA A 55 0.83 7.27 -0.20
C ALA A 55 1.00 8.06 1.10
N ASP A 56 -0.08 8.71 1.60
CA ASP A 56 -0.03 9.50 2.81
C ASP A 56 0.06 8.60 4.05
N PHE A 57 -0.67 7.48 4.06
CA PHE A 57 -0.55 6.44 5.08
C PHE A 57 0.87 5.85 5.12
N ILE A 58 1.43 5.51 3.95
CA ILE A 58 2.78 4.94 3.86
C ILE A 58 3.82 5.92 4.42
N GLU A 59 3.77 7.19 3.99
CA GLU A 59 4.73 8.21 4.43
C GLU A 59 4.65 8.41 5.96
N LYS A 60 3.43 8.42 6.51
CA LYS A 60 3.19 8.70 7.93
C LYS A 60 3.50 7.51 8.85
N TYR A 61 3.18 6.28 8.43
CA TYR A 61 3.17 5.12 9.33
C TYR A 61 4.15 4.01 8.98
N ILE A 62 4.64 3.95 7.73
CA ILE A 62 5.46 2.85 7.23
C ILE A 62 6.92 3.27 7.02
N LEU A 63 7.17 4.45 6.45
CA LEU A 63 8.52 4.90 6.18
C LEU A 63 9.25 5.34 7.47
N PRO A 64 10.57 5.10 7.57
CA PRO A 64 11.34 5.60 8.70
C PRO A 64 11.44 7.11 8.65
N THR A 65 11.32 7.75 9.81
CA THR A 65 11.49 9.21 9.94
C THR A 65 12.97 9.62 9.80
N ASP A 66 13.90 8.73 10.16
CA ASP A 66 15.33 8.95 10.01
C ASP A 66 15.79 8.59 8.59
N LYS A 67 16.34 9.60 7.89
CA LYS A 67 16.81 9.51 6.51
C LYS A 67 18.23 8.94 6.40
N MET A 68 18.96 8.74 7.52
CA MET A 68 20.34 8.26 7.53
C MET A 68 20.49 6.73 7.67
N ILE A 69 19.38 5.99 7.68
CA ILE A 69 19.38 4.53 7.79
C ILE A 69 19.91 3.89 6.49
N ALA A 70 20.76 2.88 6.62
CA ALA A 70 21.28 2.13 5.47
C ALA A 70 20.16 1.41 4.70
N LYS A 71 20.35 1.16 3.39
CA LYS A 71 19.31 0.61 2.51
C LYS A 71 18.73 -0.74 2.97
N ALA A 72 19.59 -1.64 3.48
CA ALA A 72 19.16 -2.95 3.98
C ALA A 72 18.28 -2.80 5.24
N ASP A 73 18.70 -1.95 6.16
CA ASP A 73 17.99 -1.66 7.41
C ASP A 73 16.66 -0.96 7.14
N LYS A 74 16.61 -0.06 6.15
CA LYS A 74 15.36 0.58 5.67
C LYS A 74 14.37 -0.44 5.14
N LYS A 75 14.81 -1.42 4.34
CA LYS A 75 13.92 -2.49 3.84
C LYS A 75 13.35 -3.33 4.96
N GLN A 76 14.19 -3.72 5.93
CA GLN A 76 13.76 -4.51 7.08
C GLN A 76 12.79 -3.72 7.96
N PHE A 77 13.06 -2.44 8.19
CA PHE A 77 12.17 -1.53 8.91
C PHE A 77 10.78 -1.48 8.26
N ILE A 78 10.71 -1.21 6.95
CA ILE A 78 9.43 -1.14 6.22
C ILE A 78 8.64 -2.45 6.36
N LYS A 79 9.29 -3.60 6.17
CA LYS A 79 8.64 -4.91 6.33
C LYS A 79 8.10 -5.12 7.73
N GLN A 80 8.87 -4.73 8.75
CA GLN A 80 8.46 -4.83 10.14
C GLN A 80 7.26 -3.92 10.43
N ARG A 81 7.28 -2.67 9.94
CA ARG A 81 6.14 -1.74 10.08
C ARG A 81 4.85 -2.27 9.48
N TYR A 82 4.92 -2.88 8.29
CA TYR A 82 3.75 -3.56 7.72
C TYR A 82 3.26 -4.71 8.60
N ALA A 83 4.16 -5.58 9.09
CA ALA A 83 3.78 -6.70 9.96
C ALA A 83 3.22 -6.26 11.33
N GLU A 84 3.67 -5.13 11.85
CA GLU A 84 3.18 -4.55 13.10
C GLU A 84 1.77 -3.97 12.97
N LEU A 85 1.47 -3.33 11.84
CA LEU A 85 0.20 -2.63 11.62
C LEU A 85 -0.88 -3.55 11.01
N PHE A 86 -0.53 -4.34 10.01
CA PHE A 86 -1.46 -5.17 9.25
C PHE A 86 -1.49 -6.60 9.80
N LYS A 87 -2.13 -6.74 10.95
CA LYS A 87 -2.21 -8.01 11.69
C LYS A 87 -3.33 -8.91 11.17
N TYR A 88 -3.07 -10.20 11.20
CA TYR A 88 -4.03 -11.22 10.79
C TYR A 88 -3.97 -12.46 11.69
N GLN A 89 -5.05 -13.25 11.70
CA GLN A 89 -5.18 -14.42 12.58
C GLN A 89 -4.25 -15.59 12.20
N THR A 90 -4.38 -16.11 10.96
CA THR A 90 -3.60 -17.29 10.52
C THR A 90 -2.85 -17.03 9.23
N LYS A 91 -3.55 -16.55 8.19
CA LYS A 91 -3.00 -16.26 6.87
C LYS A 91 -3.45 -14.87 6.44
N PRO A 92 -2.66 -14.17 5.60
CA PRO A 92 -3.10 -12.92 5.00
C PRO A 92 -4.25 -13.15 4.02
N PRO A 93 -5.02 -12.09 3.68
CA PRO A 93 -6.08 -12.18 2.69
C PRO A 93 -5.52 -12.54 1.32
N GLN A 94 -6.27 -13.37 0.61
CA GLN A 94 -6.04 -13.72 -0.78
C GLN A 94 -7.10 -13.03 -1.63
N TRP A 95 -6.79 -11.78 -1.99
CA TRP A 95 -7.62 -10.93 -2.82
C TRP A 95 -7.87 -11.57 -4.19
N ILE A 96 -9.10 -11.45 -4.68
CA ILE A 96 -9.47 -11.83 -6.05
C ILE A 96 -9.02 -10.72 -7.00
N GLN A 97 -9.20 -9.47 -6.59
CA GLN A 97 -8.88 -8.27 -7.35
C GLN A 97 -7.72 -7.52 -6.67
N HIS A 98 -7.79 -6.18 -6.63
CA HIS A 98 -6.82 -5.36 -5.90
C HIS A 98 -6.94 -5.59 -4.38
N PRO A 99 -5.83 -5.46 -3.62
CA PRO A 99 -5.90 -5.47 -2.17
C PRO A 99 -6.81 -4.37 -1.64
N ASP A 100 -7.71 -4.73 -0.75
CA ASP A 100 -8.69 -3.81 -0.17
C ASP A 100 -8.71 -3.98 1.36
N TRP A 101 -7.54 -3.77 1.96
CA TRP A 101 -7.39 -3.91 3.41
C TRP A 101 -8.06 -2.71 4.10
N LEU A 102 -9.04 -2.98 4.98
CA LEU A 102 -9.77 -1.91 5.66
C LEU A 102 -8.89 -1.14 6.65
N ILE A 103 -8.80 0.17 6.47
CA ILE A 103 -8.13 1.11 7.37
C ILE A 103 -9.19 2.10 7.88
N LYS A 104 -9.36 2.20 9.19
CA LYS A 104 -10.27 3.18 9.82
C LYS A 104 -9.56 4.01 10.86
N ASN A 105 -9.76 5.32 10.82
CA ASN A 105 -9.11 6.27 11.73
C ASN A 105 -7.59 6.05 11.79
N ASP A 106 -6.96 5.94 10.61
CA ASP A 106 -5.53 5.64 10.43
C ASP A 106 -5.05 4.30 11.03
N LYS A 107 -5.96 3.36 11.30
CA LYS A 107 -5.63 2.04 11.86
C LYS A 107 -6.12 0.93 10.96
N PRO A 108 -5.24 0.09 10.41
CA PRO A 108 -5.64 -1.13 9.72
C PRO A 108 -6.44 -2.02 10.67
N LEU A 109 -7.59 -2.50 10.21
CA LEU A 109 -8.39 -3.46 10.96
C LEU A 109 -7.68 -4.83 10.98
N PHE A 110 -7.96 -5.61 12.03
CA PHE A 110 -7.39 -6.95 12.16
C PHE A 110 -8.08 -7.91 11.19
N PHE A 111 -7.33 -8.57 10.32
CA PHE A 111 -7.91 -9.54 9.39
C PHE A 111 -8.16 -10.89 10.08
N LEU A 112 -9.43 -11.28 10.17
CA LEU A 112 -9.85 -12.49 10.86
C LEU A 112 -9.79 -13.72 9.95
N GLY A 113 -10.20 -13.56 8.69
CA GLY A 113 -10.28 -14.66 7.75
C GLY A 113 -11.10 -14.32 6.52
N GLN A 114 -11.27 -15.31 5.65
CA GLN A 114 -12.01 -15.18 4.42
C GLN A 114 -12.84 -16.43 4.15
N PHE A 115 -13.98 -16.27 3.48
CA PHE A 115 -14.84 -17.36 3.04
C PHE A 115 -15.09 -17.24 1.55
N GLU A 116 -15.07 -18.38 0.88
CA GLU A 116 -15.45 -18.47 -0.52
C GLU A 116 -16.97 -18.47 -0.65
N ILE A 117 -17.48 -17.69 -1.60
CA ILE A 117 -18.86 -17.74 -2.07
C ILE A 117 -18.82 -18.50 -3.38
N LYS A 118 -19.51 -19.65 -3.43
CA LYS A 118 -19.72 -20.41 -4.66
C LYS A 118 -21.18 -20.77 -4.83
N ASN A 119 -21.70 -20.66 -6.06
CA ASN A 119 -23.06 -21.07 -6.42
C ASN A 119 -24.13 -20.53 -5.45
N CYS A 120 -23.99 -19.28 -5.01
CA CYS A 120 -24.88 -18.70 -4.02
C CYS A 120 -26.07 -18.05 -4.72
N ASN A 121 -27.30 -18.53 -4.52
CA ASN A 121 -28.48 -17.94 -5.17
C ASN A 121 -28.72 -16.44 -4.84
N LEU A 122 -28.04 -15.89 -3.82
CA LEU A 122 -28.10 -14.47 -3.47
C LEU A 122 -27.15 -13.59 -4.30
N PHE A 123 -26.11 -14.18 -4.88
CA PHE A 123 -25.09 -13.50 -5.66
C PHE A 123 -24.95 -14.21 -7.00
N ASN A 124 -25.15 -13.49 -8.11
CA ASN A 124 -25.07 -14.12 -9.44
C ASN A 124 -23.64 -14.56 -9.83
N ASP A 125 -22.64 -14.18 -9.02
CA ASP A 125 -21.23 -14.38 -9.25
C ASP A 125 -20.57 -15.14 -8.08
N ASP A 126 -19.51 -15.88 -8.38
CA ASP A 126 -18.65 -16.46 -7.36
C ASP A 126 -17.72 -15.39 -6.79
N GLY A 127 -17.22 -15.60 -5.56
CA GLY A 127 -16.40 -14.59 -4.92
C GLY A 127 -15.84 -14.98 -3.57
N ARG A 128 -15.40 -13.97 -2.81
CA ARG A 128 -14.93 -14.11 -1.44
C ARG A 128 -15.42 -12.97 -0.57
N ILE A 129 -15.74 -13.32 0.68
CA ILE A 129 -15.95 -12.37 1.78
C ILE A 129 -14.70 -12.38 2.65
N TYR A 130 -14.16 -11.20 2.92
CA TYR A 130 -13.03 -10.98 3.80
C TYR A 130 -13.54 -10.32 5.08
N LEU A 131 -13.17 -10.87 6.24
CA LEU A 131 -13.65 -10.40 7.54
C LEU A 131 -12.54 -9.68 8.29
N PHE A 132 -12.91 -8.52 8.81
CA PHE A 132 -12.07 -7.66 9.60
C PHE A 132 -12.73 -7.38 10.94
N ILE A 133 -11.91 -7.20 11.98
CA ILE A 133 -12.36 -6.76 13.29
C ILE A 133 -11.64 -5.45 13.63
N ASP A 134 -12.41 -4.45 14.01
CA ASP A 134 -11.89 -3.31 14.76
C ASP A 134 -11.63 -3.75 16.20
N THR A 135 -10.35 -3.87 16.56
CA THR A 135 -9.95 -4.37 17.89
C THR A 135 -10.25 -3.38 19.02
N GLY A 136 -10.54 -2.11 18.71
CA GLY A 136 -10.94 -1.11 19.70
C GLY A 136 -12.43 -1.17 20.02
N THR A 137 -13.28 -1.43 19.02
CA THR A 137 -14.74 -1.42 19.18
C THR A 137 -15.37 -2.80 19.20
N GLY A 138 -14.67 -3.82 18.72
CA GLY A 138 -15.19 -5.17 18.46
C GLY A 138 -16.08 -5.24 17.21
N ALA A 139 -16.22 -4.15 16.45
CA ALA A 139 -17.04 -4.14 15.25
C ALA A 139 -16.46 -5.07 14.18
N VAL A 140 -17.33 -5.86 13.57
CA VAL A 140 -16.97 -6.74 12.45
C VAL A 140 -17.31 -6.04 11.15
N GLU A 141 -16.36 -6.03 10.23
CA GLU A 141 -16.49 -5.43 8.92
C GLU A 141 -16.13 -6.43 7.84
N THR A 142 -16.71 -6.21 6.65
CA THR A 142 -16.54 -7.15 5.55
C THR A 142 -16.23 -6.43 4.25
N VAL A 143 -15.29 -6.98 3.50
CA VAL A 143 -15.07 -6.67 2.09
C VAL A 143 -15.56 -7.84 1.25
N LYS A 144 -16.15 -7.57 0.10
CA LYS A 144 -16.62 -8.60 -0.85
C LYS A 144 -15.97 -8.35 -2.19
N GLN A 145 -15.39 -9.38 -2.80
CA GLN A 145 -14.88 -9.34 -4.16
C GLN A 145 -15.48 -10.51 -4.95
N PHE A 146 -15.95 -10.24 -6.16
CA PHE A 146 -16.59 -11.20 -7.07
C PHE A 146 -15.86 -11.24 -8.41
N TYR A 147 -16.05 -12.30 -9.19
CA TYR A 147 -15.47 -12.50 -10.53
C TYR A 147 -16.41 -13.22 -11.48
#